data_AF-A0AAW2LJ21-F1
#
_entry.id   AF-A0AAW2LJ21-F1
#
_cell.length_a   1.000
_cell.length_b   1.000
_cell.length_c   1.000
_cell.angle_alpha   90.00
_cell.angle_beta   90.00
_cell.angle_gamma   90.00
#
_symmetry.space_group_name_H-M   'P 1'
#
loop_
_entity.id
_entity.type
_entity.pdbx_description
1 polymer ?
#
loop_
_entity_poly.entity_id
_entity_poly.type
_entity_poly.pdbx_seq_one_letter_code
_entity_poly.pdbx_strand_id
1 'polypeptide(L)'
;MKELYAVPDRHIRYAMTKTFFGARMIEGSSVRKHGVMMLSLVEKLKDLQANFDKEETYVDVILQSLPHSYDQFIINFNMNGLEKSLHELVNMVVLYEATIEKFSPSVLVGEASTSKAKGKVTRRGRRIRCLLLLLALRVLLLHR
;
A
#
# COMPACT_ATOMS: atom_id res chain seq x y z
N MET A 1 10.06 34.80 26.45
CA MET A 1 8.70 34.48 26.00
C MET A 1 8.69 32.99 25.67
N LYS A 2 7.99 32.13 26.42
CA LYS A 2 7.80 30.72 26.04
C LYS A 2 6.47 30.66 25.30
N GLU A 3 6.52 30.40 24.01
CA GLU A 3 5.33 30.13 23.21
C GLU A 3 4.55 28.96 23.83
N LEU A 4 3.40 29.26 24.41
CA LEU A 4 2.41 28.26 24.80
C LEU A 4 1.75 27.77 23.52
N TYR A 5 2.37 26.79 22.86
CA TYR A 5 1.68 26.00 21.86
C TYR A 5 0.51 25.31 22.55
N ALA A 6 -0.70 25.79 22.28
CA ALA A 6 -1.91 25.19 22.82
C ALA A 6 -1.95 23.73 22.35
N VAL A 7 -1.83 22.79 23.29
CA VAL A 7 -1.96 21.37 23.00
C VAL A 7 -3.34 21.16 22.37
N PRO A 8 -3.42 20.59 21.15
CA PRO A 8 -4.70 20.43 20.47
C PRO A 8 -5.67 19.60 21.30
N ASP A 9 -6.96 19.96 21.21
CA ASP A 9 -8.04 19.34 21.99
C ASP A 9 -7.93 17.81 21.90
N ARG A 10 -7.99 17.15 23.08
CA ARG A 10 -7.86 15.70 23.21
C ARG A 10 -8.82 14.95 22.28
N HIS A 11 -10.02 15.46 22.06
CA HIS A 11 -11.02 14.86 21.19
C HIS A 11 -10.61 14.93 19.72
N ILE A 12 -9.97 16.03 19.28
CA ILE A 12 -9.45 16.17 17.91
C ILE A 12 -8.32 15.19 17.67
N ARG A 13 -7.35 15.10 18.58
CA ARG A 13 -6.24 14.13 18.49
C ARG A 13 -6.76 12.69 18.44
N TYR A 14 -7.67 12.35 19.36
CA TYR A 14 -8.31 11.03 19.37
C TYR A 14 -9.03 10.71 18.05
N ALA A 15 -9.81 11.65 17.52
CA ALA A 15 -10.53 11.45 16.25
C ALA A 15 -9.55 11.21 15.09
N MET A 16 -8.47 11.99 15.01
CA MET A 16 -7.47 11.84 13.94
C MET A 16 -6.72 10.50 14.05
N THR A 17 -6.28 10.13 15.26
CA THR A 17 -5.62 8.85 15.50
C THR A 17 -6.55 7.68 15.18
N LYS A 18 -7.83 7.76 15.56
CA LYS A 18 -8.85 6.75 15.23
C LYS A 18 -9.03 6.62 13.71
N THR A 19 -9.09 7.72 12.98
CA THR A 19 -9.19 7.70 11.51
C THR A 19 -7.96 7.08 10.87
N PHE A 20 -6.75 7.41 11.35
CA PHE A 20 -5.51 6.85 10.83
C PHE A 20 -5.41 5.33 11.02
N PHE A 21 -5.61 4.83 12.26
CA PHE A 21 -5.58 3.39 12.53
C PHE A 21 -6.76 2.62 11.93
N GLY A 22 -7.90 3.28 11.74
CA GLY A 22 -9.11 2.71 11.15
C GLY A 22 -9.14 2.73 9.63
N ALA A 23 -8.21 3.43 8.97
CA ALA A 23 -8.16 3.53 7.52
C ALA A 23 -7.92 2.15 6.90
N ARG A 24 -8.78 1.76 5.96
CA ARG A 24 -8.67 0.52 5.18
C ARG A 24 -8.99 0.84 3.73
N MET A 25 -8.10 0.43 2.85
CA MET A 25 -8.30 0.54 1.42
C MET A 25 -9.25 -0.56 0.95
N ILE A 26 -10.19 -0.21 0.09
CA ILE A 26 -11.14 -1.15 -0.51
C ILE A 26 -10.42 -1.89 -1.65
N GLU A 27 -10.60 -3.20 -1.74
CA GLU A 27 -10.06 -4.03 -2.83
C GLU A 27 -10.48 -3.47 -4.21
N GLY A 28 -9.52 -3.31 -5.12
CA GLY A 28 -9.75 -2.73 -6.46
C GLY A 28 -9.97 -1.21 -6.50
N SER A 29 -9.91 -0.49 -5.37
CA SER A 29 -9.89 0.97 -5.36
C SER A 29 -8.47 1.52 -5.57
N SER A 30 -8.35 2.79 -5.97
CA SER A 30 -7.07 3.42 -6.33
C SER A 30 -6.10 3.51 -5.14
N VAL A 31 -4.97 2.81 -5.24
CA VAL A 31 -3.93 2.87 -4.21
C VAL A 31 -3.25 4.22 -4.12
N ARG A 32 -3.13 4.94 -5.24
CA ARG A 32 -2.61 6.32 -5.25
C ARG A 32 -3.46 7.23 -4.38
N LYS A 33 -4.79 7.18 -4.56
CA LYS A 33 -5.72 8.02 -3.78
C LYS A 33 -5.64 7.67 -2.29
N HIS A 34 -5.60 6.38 -1.96
CA HIS A 34 -5.45 5.91 -0.59
C HIS A 34 -4.13 6.35 0.04
N GLY A 35 -3.01 6.17 -0.66
CA GLY A 35 -1.68 6.55 -0.18
C GLY A 35 -1.53 8.06 0.07
N VAL A 36 -2.08 8.91 -0.82
CA VAL A 36 -2.12 10.37 -0.59
C VAL A 36 -2.96 10.72 0.64
N MET A 37 -4.10 10.05 0.83
CA MET A 37 -4.93 10.24 2.02
C MET A 37 -4.19 9.84 3.31
N MET A 38 -3.47 8.72 3.30
CA MET A 38 -2.63 8.31 4.44
C MET A 38 -1.52 9.31 4.75
N LEU A 39 -0.81 9.82 3.74
CA LEU A 39 0.23 10.85 3.93
C LEU A 39 -0.36 12.12 4.57
N SER A 40 -1.51 12.59 4.08
CA SER A 40 -2.20 13.74 4.67
C SER A 40 -2.62 13.51 6.12
N LEU A 41 -3.02 12.28 6.49
CA LEU A 41 -3.31 11.94 7.89
C LEU A 41 -2.05 11.99 8.77
N VAL A 42 -0.90 11.54 8.25
CA VAL A 42 0.38 11.62 8.98
C VAL A 42 0.79 13.08 9.22
N GLU A 43 0.72 13.93 8.20
CA GLU A 43 1.01 15.37 8.32
C GLU A 43 0.12 16.01 9.40
N LYS A 44 -1.19 15.76 9.36
CA LYS A 44 -2.14 16.26 10.36
C LYS A 44 -1.84 15.77 11.77
N LEU A 45 -1.41 14.51 11.93
CA LEU A 45 -0.99 13.99 13.23
C LEU A 45 0.25 14.70 13.76
N LYS A 46 1.22 15.01 12.88
CA LYS A 46 2.43 15.78 13.22
C LYS A 46 2.07 17.21 13.63
N ASP A 47 1.21 17.89 12.87
CA ASP A 47 0.73 19.24 13.20
C ASP A 47 -0.01 19.29 14.54
N LEU A 48 -0.75 18.22 14.85
CA LEU A 48 -1.50 18.11 16.11
C LEU A 48 -0.64 17.69 17.30
N GLN A 49 0.68 17.53 17.15
CA GLN A 49 1.58 16.97 18.19
C GLN A 49 1.04 15.62 18.73
N ALA A 50 0.41 14.85 17.84
CA ALA A 50 -0.09 13.49 18.06
C ALA A 50 0.77 12.50 17.26
N ASN A 51 2.04 12.85 17.05
CA ASN A 51 2.99 12.04 16.33
C ASN A 51 3.43 10.83 17.17
N PHE A 52 3.92 9.81 16.48
CA PHE A 52 4.50 8.63 17.12
C PHE A 52 6.02 8.80 17.21
N ASP A 53 6.60 8.27 18.28
CA ASP A 53 8.05 8.35 18.53
C ASP A 53 8.88 7.66 17.44
N LYS A 54 8.27 6.66 16.80
CA LYS A 54 8.89 5.81 15.78
C LYS A 54 8.20 6.02 14.45
N GLU A 55 8.95 6.49 13.45
CA GLU A 55 8.42 6.73 12.09
C GLU A 55 7.94 5.41 11.45
N GLU A 56 8.52 4.28 11.87
CA GLU A 56 8.11 2.92 11.45
C GLU A 56 6.65 2.62 11.79
N THR A 57 6.09 3.25 12.83
CA THR A 57 4.67 3.09 13.19
C THR A 57 3.77 3.57 12.06
N TYR A 58 4.14 4.65 11.36
CA TYR A 58 3.36 5.13 10.22
C TYR A 58 3.46 4.17 9.04
N VAL A 59 4.65 3.62 8.80
CA VAL A 59 4.88 2.60 7.76
C VAL A 59 3.99 1.39 8.02
N ASP A 60 4.02 0.85 9.24
CA ASP A 60 3.24 -0.32 9.63
C ASP A 60 1.74 -0.11 9.43
N VAL A 61 1.22 1.05 9.83
CA VAL A 61 -0.21 1.37 9.67
C VAL A 61 -0.58 1.54 8.20
N ILE A 62 0.28 2.15 7.39
CA ILE A 62 0.07 2.25 5.94
C ILE A 62 0.03 0.85 5.32
N LEU A 63 0.99 -0.03 5.63
CA LEU A 63 1.01 -1.40 5.12
C LEU A 63 -0.24 -2.19 5.55
N GLN A 64 -0.65 -2.09 6.82
CA GLN A 64 -1.87 -2.74 7.34
C GLN A 64 -3.17 -2.19 6.74
N SER A 65 -3.15 -0.97 6.20
CA SER A 65 -4.32 -0.37 5.56
C SER A 65 -4.57 -0.91 4.14
N LEU A 66 -3.57 -1.57 3.54
CA LEU A 66 -3.69 -2.18 2.21
C LEU A 66 -4.52 -3.48 2.26
N PRO A 67 -5.21 -3.83 1.17
CA PRO A 67 -5.99 -5.05 1.12
C PRO A 67 -5.10 -6.26 0.80
N HIS A 68 -5.66 -7.46 0.96
CA HIS A 68 -4.92 -8.73 0.90
C HIS A 68 -4.21 -9.00 -0.44
N SER A 69 -4.67 -8.38 -1.54
CA SER A 69 -3.97 -8.46 -2.83
C SER A 69 -2.55 -7.89 -2.81
N TYR A 70 -2.22 -7.07 -1.81
CA TYR A 70 -0.89 -6.48 -1.61
C TYR A 70 0.01 -7.28 -0.66
N ASP A 71 -0.43 -8.42 -0.12
CA ASP A 71 0.37 -9.23 0.81
C ASP A 71 1.77 -9.58 0.28
N GLN A 72 1.87 -9.89 -1.02
CA GLN A 72 3.16 -10.20 -1.63
C GLN A 72 4.09 -8.98 -1.66
N PHE A 73 3.55 -7.78 -1.84
CA PHE A 73 4.32 -6.54 -1.70
C PHE A 73 4.79 -6.35 -0.25
N ILE A 74 3.91 -6.55 0.73
CA ILE A 74 4.22 -6.39 2.16
C ILE A 74 5.34 -7.35 2.59
N ILE A 75 5.24 -8.63 2.22
CA ILE A 75 6.29 -9.63 2.50
C ILE A 75 7.62 -9.19 1.89
N ASN A 76 7.60 -8.74 0.63
CA ASN A 76 8.82 -8.30 -0.04
C ASN A 76 9.41 -7.02 0.58
N PHE A 77 8.57 -6.06 0.98
CA PHE A 77 9.02 -4.84 1.64
C PHE A 77 9.71 -5.15 2.97
N ASN A 78 9.06 -5.96 3.82
CA ASN A 78 9.57 -6.35 5.14
C ASN A 78 10.89 -7.13 5.04
N MET A 79 11.03 -8.00 4.05
CA MET A 79 12.23 -8.82 3.86
C MET A 79 13.44 -8.04 3.35
N ASN A 80 13.22 -6.93 2.63
CA ASN A 80 14.32 -6.16 2.04
C ASN A 80 14.78 -4.99 2.93
N GLY A 81 14.19 -4.81 4.12
CA GLY A 81 14.72 -3.91 5.16
C GLY A 81 15.04 -2.51 4.66
N LEU A 82 14.20 -1.98 3.77
CA LEU A 82 14.49 -0.71 3.12
C LEU A 82 14.07 0.42 4.06
N GLU A 83 15.05 1.16 4.60
CA GLU A 83 14.82 2.50 5.13
C GLU A 83 14.23 3.35 3.99
N LYS A 84 12.91 3.55 4.03
CA LYS A 84 12.16 4.31 3.03
C LYS A 84 11.33 5.35 3.73
N SER A 85 11.33 6.55 3.17
CA SER A 85 10.36 7.57 3.56
C SER A 85 8.93 7.12 3.24
N LEU A 86 7.94 7.71 3.93
CA LEU A 86 6.53 7.42 3.69
C LEU A 86 6.12 7.72 2.23
N HIS A 87 6.69 8.76 1.63
CA HIS A 87 6.47 9.08 0.22
C HIS A 87 7.04 8.02 -0.73
N GLU A 88 8.25 7.51 -0.44
CA GLU A 88 8.83 6.41 -1.22
C GLU A 88 8.00 5.14 -1.07
N LEU A 89 7.52 4.81 0.13
CA LEU A 89 6.60 3.70 0.35
C LEU A 89 5.36 3.82 -0.54
N VAL A 90 4.65 4.96 -0.49
CA VAL A 90 3.44 5.18 -1.31
C VAL A 90 3.75 5.05 -2.81
N ASN A 91 4.87 5.62 -3.27
CA ASN A 91 5.27 5.49 -4.67
C ASN A 91 5.55 4.04 -5.08
N MET A 92 6.19 3.25 -4.22
CA MET A 92 6.45 1.84 -4.50
C MET A 92 5.16 1.02 -4.58
N VAL A 93 4.19 1.27 -3.70
CA VAL A 93 2.89 0.59 -3.75
C VAL A 93 2.13 0.96 -5.04
N VAL A 94 2.17 2.23 -5.46
CA VAL A 94 1.58 2.69 -6.72
C VAL A 94 2.23 2.04 -7.94
N LEU A 95 3.56 1.91 -7.94
CA LEU A 95 4.27 1.19 -9.00
C LEU A 95 3.87 -0.30 -9.02
N TYR A 96 3.71 -0.90 -7.84
CA TYR A 96 3.27 -2.28 -7.71
C TYR A 96 1.86 -2.50 -8.30
N GLU A 97 0.89 -1.62 -8.02
CA GLU A 97 -0.45 -1.65 -8.63
C GLU A 97 -0.36 -1.65 -10.17
N ALA A 98 0.38 -0.70 -10.74
CA ALA A 98 0.57 -0.60 -12.18
C ALA A 98 1.24 -1.84 -12.82
N THR A 99 2.10 -2.54 -12.08
CA THR A 99 2.68 -3.80 -12.55
C THR A 99 1.66 -4.93 -12.51
N ILE A 100 0.85 -5.06 -11.44
CA ILE A 100 -0.17 -6.10 -11.36
C ILE A 100 -1.19 -5.95 -12.49
N GLU A 101 -1.64 -4.72 -12.77
CA GLU A 101 -2.59 -4.46 -13.86
C GLU A 101 -2.03 -4.91 -15.22
N LYS A 102 -0.77 -4.60 -15.51
CA LYS A 102 -0.09 -5.01 -16.75
C LYS A 102 0.09 -6.53 -16.89
N PHE A 103 0.22 -7.26 -15.78
CA PHE A 103 0.42 -8.72 -15.77
C PHE A 103 -0.85 -9.51 -15.43
N SER A 104 -1.98 -8.82 -15.23
CA SER A 104 -3.30 -9.44 -15.27
C SER A 104 -3.59 -9.73 -16.75
N PRO A 105 -3.77 -11.01 -17.16
CA PRO A 105 -4.27 -11.27 -18.49
C PRO A 105 -5.65 -10.62 -18.52
N SER A 106 -5.83 -9.63 -19.39
CA SER A 106 -7.13 -9.13 -19.77
C SER A 106 -7.99 -10.35 -20.09
N VAL A 107 -8.93 -10.66 -19.20
CA VAL A 107 -10.06 -11.50 -19.59
C VAL A 107 -10.87 -10.60 -20.48
N LEU A 108 -10.51 -10.60 -21.77
CA LEU A 108 -11.43 -10.21 -22.82
C LEU A 108 -12.66 -11.11 -22.62
N VAL A 109 -13.72 -10.54 -22.05
CA VAL A 109 -15.06 -11.09 -22.16
C VAL A 109 -15.42 -10.95 -23.63
N GLY A 110 -14.98 -11.91 -24.43
CA GLY A 110 -15.58 -12.20 -25.72
C GLY A 110 -16.85 -12.97 -25.42
N GLU A 111 -18.00 -12.35 -25.65
CA GLU A 111 -19.26 -13.08 -25.81
C GLU A 111 -19.08 -14.06 -26.97
N ALA A 112 -18.95 -15.35 -26.66
CA ALA A 112 -19.17 -16.42 -27.62
C ALA A 112 -19.58 -17.70 -26.88
N SER A 113 -20.68 -18.25 -27.37
CA SER A 113 -21.49 -19.32 -26.82
C SER A 113 -20.77 -20.66 -26.61
N THR A 114 -21.22 -21.36 -25.55
CA THR A 114 -21.25 -22.83 -25.36
C THR A 114 -20.00 -23.67 -25.69
N SER A 115 -19.34 -24.19 -24.66
CA SER A 115 -19.25 -25.64 -24.39
C SER A 115 -18.34 -25.96 -23.18
N LYS A 116 -18.68 -27.06 -22.51
CA LYS A 116 -18.04 -27.60 -21.29
C LYS A 116 -16.54 -27.85 -21.48
N ALA A 117 -15.71 -27.38 -20.54
CA ALA A 117 -14.48 -28.08 -20.15
C ALA A 117 -14.04 -27.73 -18.72
N LYS A 118 -13.91 -28.76 -17.89
CA LYS A 118 -13.43 -28.71 -16.51
C LYS A 118 -11.90 -28.57 -16.53
N GLY A 119 -11.39 -27.38 -16.21
CA GLY A 119 -9.96 -27.07 -16.30
C GLY A 119 -9.35 -26.65 -14.96
N LYS A 120 -8.48 -27.53 -14.43
CA LYS A 120 -7.71 -27.40 -13.18
C LYS A 120 -6.86 -26.10 -13.20
N VAL A 121 -7.10 -25.17 -12.28
CA VAL A 121 -6.27 -23.97 -12.11
C VAL A 121 -4.86 -24.40 -11.70
N THR A 122 -3.92 -24.36 -12.64
CA THR A 122 -2.54 -24.73 -12.39
C THR A 122 -1.81 -23.59 -11.66
N ARG A 123 -1.28 -23.92 -10.48
CA ARG A 123 -0.45 -23.05 -9.61
C ARG A 123 0.82 -22.48 -10.28
N ARG A 124 1.09 -22.81 -11.55
CA ARG A 124 2.30 -22.45 -12.29
C ARG A 124 2.29 -20.97 -12.71
N GLY A 125 1.12 -20.40 -12.97
CA GLY A 125 0.96 -18.99 -13.35
C GLY A 125 1.23 -17.98 -12.23
N ARG A 126 1.08 -18.36 -10.95
CA ARG A 126 1.41 -17.49 -9.81
C ARG A 126 2.92 -17.37 -9.60
N ARG A 127 3.67 -18.47 -9.73
CA ARG A 127 5.14 -18.48 -9.56
C ARG A 127 5.86 -17.58 -10.59
N ILE A 128 5.41 -17.60 -11.85
CA ILE A 128 6.01 -16.78 -12.91
C ILE A 128 5.69 -15.29 -12.67
N ARG A 129 4.47 -14.95 -12.24
CA ARG A 129 4.09 -13.59 -11.85
C ARG A 129 4.90 -13.08 -10.65
N CYS A 130 5.14 -13.91 -9.63
CA CYS A 130 6.03 -13.55 -8.51
C CYS A 130 7.47 -13.29 -8.96
N LEU A 131 8.02 -14.09 -9.87
CA LEU A 131 9.38 -13.90 -10.42
C LEU A 131 9.50 -12.63 -11.27
N LEU A 132 8.50 -12.33 -12.10
CA LEU A 132 8.46 -11.08 -12.89
C LEU A 132 8.31 -9.84 -12.02
N LEU A 133 7.47 -9.89 -10.97
CA LEU A 133 7.34 -8.82 -9.98
C LEU A 133 8.63 -8.61 -9.19
N LEU A 134 9.30 -9.69 -8.78
CA LEU A 134 10.59 -9.65 -8.10
C LEU A 134 11.70 -9.10 -9.02
N LEU A 135 11.70 -9.46 -10.30
CA LEU A 135 12.64 -8.93 -11.30
C LEU A 135 12.36 -7.46 -11.62
N ALA A 136 11.09 -7.05 -11.74
CA ALA A 136 10.71 -5.65 -11.96
C ALA A 136 11.06 -4.77 -10.75
N LEU A 137 10.81 -5.26 -9.53
CA LEU A 137 11.28 -4.59 -8.30
C LEU A 137 12.80 -4.53 -8.26
N ARG A 138 13.53 -5.60 -8.62
CA ARG A 138 15.00 -5.57 -8.73
C ARG A 138 15.51 -4.56 -9.77
N VAL A 139 14.89 -4.47 -10.94
CA VAL A 139 15.28 -3.50 -11.99
C VAL A 139 15.01 -2.07 -11.56
N LEU A 140 13.91 -1.81 -10.83
CA LEU A 140 13.61 -0.49 -10.27
C LEU A 140 14.52 -0.11 -9.08
N LEU A 141 15.06 -1.10 -8.36
CA LEU A 141 15.93 -0.91 -7.19
C LEU A 141 17.43 -0.85 -7.53
N LEU A 142 17.85 -1.31 -8.72
CA LEU A 142 19.26 -1.31 -9.18
C LEU A 142 19.69 -0.02 -9.90
N HIS A 143 18.79 0.95 -10.07
CA HIS A 143 19.06 2.20 -10.80
C HIS A 143 19.12 3.46 -9.91
N ARG A 144 19.50 3.32 -8.64
CA ARG A 144 19.87 4.45 -7.77
C ARG A 144 21.35 4.38 -7.39
#